data_AF-A0A8D2FVI2-F1
#
_entry.id   AF-A0A8D2FVI2-F1
#
_cell.length_a   1.000
_cell.length_b   1.000
_cell.length_c   1.000
_cell.angle_alpha   90.00
_cell.angle_beta   90.00
_cell.angle_gamma   90.00
#
_symmetry.space_group_name_H-M   'P 1'
#
loop_
_entity.id
_entity.type
_entity.pdbx_description
1 polymer ?
#
loop_
_entity_poly.entity_id
_entity_poly.type
_entity_poly.pdbx_seq_one_letter_code
_entity_poly.pdbx_strand_id
1 'polypeptide(L)'
;MAASTGRWLLLRLALLGFLWEASGGLDSGASRDDDLLLPYPRARARLPRDCTRVRAGRREQESWPPPPATPGAGGLAVRTFVSHFGDRAVTGHLTRAVAPLLTFSVLEPGGPGGCAARRRATVEETARAAGCRVAQNGGFFRMNTGECLGNVVSDERRVSSSGGLQNAQFGIRRDGTLVIGYLSEEEVLDTENPFVQLLSGVVWLIRNGSIYINESQATECDETQETGSFSKFVNVISARTAIGHDRKGQLVLFHADGQTEQRGINLWEMAEFLLKQDVVNAINLDGGGSATFVLNGTLASYPSDHCQDNMWRCPRQVSTVVCVHEPRCQPPDCHGHGTCVDGHCQCTGHFWRGPSCGELDCGPSNCSQHGLCTETGCRCDAGWTGSNCSEVKQCLQPSEATLRAGELSFFTRTTWLALTLALAFLLLVSIAANLSLLLSRAERNRRLRGDYAYHPLQEMNGELLAVEKEQPGGAHNPFKD
;
A
#
# COMPACT_ATOMS: atom_id res chain seq x y z
N MET A 1 -18.09 -10.81 49.19
CA MET A 1 -17.83 -11.86 48.19
C MET A 1 -17.64 -11.24 46.80
N ALA A 2 -16.58 -10.44 46.61
CA ALA A 2 -16.32 -9.74 45.33
C ALA A 2 -14.82 -9.50 45.09
N ALA A 3 -13.99 -10.52 45.33
CA ALA A 3 -12.53 -10.43 45.11
C ALA A 3 -11.94 -11.64 44.35
N SER A 4 -12.78 -12.55 43.84
CA SER A 4 -12.34 -13.81 43.22
C SER A 4 -12.49 -13.86 41.70
N THR A 5 -13.19 -12.91 41.08
CA THR A 5 -13.53 -12.95 39.64
C THR A 5 -12.51 -12.27 38.74
N GLY A 6 -11.75 -11.28 39.23
CA GLY A 6 -10.73 -10.57 38.43
C GLY A 6 -9.47 -11.39 38.13
N ARG A 7 -9.10 -12.30 39.04
CA ARG A 7 -7.86 -13.10 38.90
C ARG A 7 -7.98 -14.22 37.86
N TRP A 8 -9.18 -14.75 37.65
CA TRP A 8 -9.47 -15.76 36.64
C TRP A 8 -9.59 -15.17 35.22
N LEU A 9 -10.00 -13.91 35.09
CA LEU A 9 -10.08 -13.22 33.80
C LEU A 9 -8.68 -12.88 33.26
N LEU A 10 -7.78 -12.43 34.15
CA LEU A 10 -6.38 -12.16 33.81
C LEU A 10 -5.60 -13.45 33.48
N LEU A 11 -5.87 -14.56 34.17
CA LEU A 11 -5.28 -15.86 33.83
C LEU A 11 -5.77 -16.40 32.48
N ARG A 12 -7.05 -16.16 32.12
CA ARG A 12 -7.60 -16.57 30.81
C ARG A 12 -7.05 -15.72 29.66
N LEU A 13 -6.86 -14.41 29.87
CA LEU A 13 -6.22 -13.53 28.88
C LEU A 13 -4.74 -13.86 28.72
N ALA A 14 -4.05 -14.20 29.80
CA ALA A 14 -2.66 -14.68 29.74
C ALA A 14 -2.57 -16.04 29.03
N LEU A 15 -3.47 -17.01 29.32
CA LEU A 15 -3.48 -18.29 28.61
C LEU A 15 -3.88 -18.16 27.14
N LEU A 16 -4.77 -17.23 26.77
CA LEU A 16 -5.10 -16.93 25.37
C LEU A 16 -3.95 -16.23 24.64
N GLY A 17 -3.21 -15.36 25.32
CA GLY A 17 -1.96 -14.77 24.81
C GLY A 17 -0.87 -15.82 24.60
N PHE A 18 -0.70 -16.73 25.57
CA PHE A 18 0.24 -17.85 25.47
C PHE A 18 -0.19 -18.91 24.44
N LEU A 19 -1.49 -19.11 24.20
CA LEU A 19 -1.97 -20.01 23.15
C LEU A 19 -1.87 -19.38 21.75
N TRP A 20 -1.91 -18.05 21.63
CA TRP A 20 -1.58 -17.34 20.39
C TRP A 20 -0.07 -17.41 20.10
N GLU A 21 0.79 -17.31 21.12
CA GLU A 21 2.25 -17.50 20.97
C GLU A 21 2.64 -18.97 20.76
N ALA A 22 1.89 -19.93 21.30
CA ALA A 22 2.15 -21.37 21.13
C ALA A 22 1.49 -21.99 19.89
N SER A 23 0.58 -21.26 19.23
CA SER A 23 0.26 -21.49 17.82
C SER A 23 1.10 -20.54 16.98
N GLY A 24 2.42 -20.65 17.14
CA GLY A 24 3.32 -20.42 16.02
C GLY A 24 2.82 -21.31 14.88
N GLY A 25 1.99 -20.72 14.03
CA GLY A 25 1.59 -21.33 12.77
C GLY A 25 2.87 -21.83 12.13
N LEU A 26 2.87 -23.08 11.66
CA LEU A 26 3.97 -23.58 10.86
C LEU A 26 4.33 -22.47 9.86
N ASP A 27 5.55 -21.97 9.97
CA ASP A 27 6.10 -20.82 9.23
C ASP A 27 6.37 -21.22 7.76
N SER A 28 5.35 -21.80 7.12
CA SER A 28 5.39 -22.25 5.72
C SER A 28 5.25 -21.09 4.73
N GLY A 29 5.01 -19.86 5.22
CA GLY A 29 4.77 -18.67 4.41
C GLY A 29 5.97 -17.72 4.27
N ALA A 30 7.06 -17.92 5.02
CA ALA A 30 8.25 -17.08 4.90
C ALA A 30 9.14 -17.53 3.74
N SER A 31 9.67 -16.55 3.00
CA SER A 31 10.71 -16.76 1.98
C SER A 31 11.96 -17.42 2.58
N ARG A 32 12.64 -18.26 1.78
CA ARG A 32 13.94 -18.86 2.08
C ARG A 32 15.13 -17.94 1.79
N ASP A 33 14.90 -16.76 1.21
CA ASP A 33 15.93 -15.80 0.79
C ASP A 33 17.02 -16.45 -0.11
N ASP A 34 16.61 -17.34 -1.03
CA ASP A 34 17.52 -18.20 -1.78
C ASP A 34 17.91 -17.69 -3.18
N ASP A 35 17.19 -16.69 -3.73
CA ASP A 35 17.59 -15.97 -4.93
C ASP A 35 18.26 -14.62 -4.57
N LEU A 36 19.55 -14.67 -4.23
CA LEU A 36 20.34 -13.50 -3.84
C LEU A 36 21.09 -12.89 -5.02
N LEU A 37 20.77 -11.62 -5.31
CA LEU A 37 21.44 -10.82 -6.32
C LEU A 37 22.23 -9.68 -5.68
N LEU A 38 23.45 -9.99 -5.23
CA LEU A 38 24.28 -9.05 -4.47
C LEU A 38 25.27 -8.31 -5.38
N PRO A 39 25.23 -6.96 -5.44
CA PRO A 39 26.26 -6.21 -6.16
C PRO A 39 27.64 -6.28 -5.48
N TYR A 40 27.67 -6.56 -4.17
CA TYR A 40 28.90 -6.60 -3.37
C TYR A 40 28.86 -7.79 -2.37
N PRO A 41 29.58 -8.89 -2.62
CA PRO A 41 29.46 -10.14 -1.85
C PRO A 41 30.25 -10.13 -0.54
N ARG A 42 31.24 -9.25 -0.37
CA ARG A 42 31.99 -9.10 0.89
C ARG A 42 31.54 -7.86 1.65
N ALA A 43 31.12 -8.06 2.89
CA ALA A 43 30.87 -7.01 3.88
C ALA A 43 32.15 -6.34 4.39
N ARG A 44 33.20 -6.20 3.57
CA ARG A 44 34.26 -5.26 3.93
C ARG A 44 33.61 -3.89 3.86
N ALA A 45 33.57 -3.19 5.00
CA ALA A 45 33.02 -1.84 5.04
C ALA A 45 33.71 -1.04 3.95
N ARG A 46 32.96 -0.68 2.90
CA ARG A 46 33.48 0.24 1.90
C ARG A 46 33.84 1.50 2.65
N LEU A 47 35.11 1.85 2.63
CA LEU A 47 35.51 3.11 3.22
C LEU A 47 35.29 4.17 2.15
N PRO A 48 34.74 5.34 2.48
CA PRO A 48 34.57 6.45 1.53
C PRO A 48 35.86 6.96 0.88
N ARG A 49 37.02 6.37 1.22
CA ARG A 49 38.34 6.62 0.60
C ARG A 49 38.66 5.67 -0.56
N ASP A 50 37.98 4.54 -0.64
CA ASP A 50 38.16 3.51 -1.67
C ASP A 50 37.28 3.77 -2.91
N CYS A 51 36.57 4.90 -2.91
CA CYS A 51 35.65 5.34 -3.94
C CYS A 51 35.98 6.79 -4.32
N THR A 52 35.82 7.14 -5.59
CA THR A 52 35.96 8.54 -6.01
C THR A 52 34.86 9.36 -5.34
N ARG A 53 35.22 10.32 -4.48
CA ARG A 53 34.24 11.24 -3.89
C ARG A 53 33.71 12.18 -4.96
N VAL A 54 32.39 12.39 -4.98
CA VAL A 54 31.75 13.49 -5.70
C VAL A 54 32.43 14.78 -5.25
N ARG A 55 33.12 15.47 -6.15
CA ARG A 55 33.70 16.77 -5.83
C ARG A 55 32.58 17.81 -5.88
N ALA A 56 32.35 18.52 -4.78
CA ALA A 56 31.43 19.63 -4.72
C ALA A 56 31.68 20.59 -5.91
N GLY A 57 30.65 20.84 -6.72
CA GLY A 57 30.71 21.69 -7.91
C GLY A 57 30.85 20.99 -9.27
N ARG A 58 31.08 19.66 -9.34
CA ARG A 58 30.84 18.89 -10.57
C ARG A 58 29.39 18.41 -10.60
N ARG A 59 28.70 18.62 -11.72
CA ARG A 59 27.30 18.20 -11.89
C ARG A 59 27.22 16.68 -12.11
N GLU A 60 27.17 15.93 -11.01
CA GLU A 60 27.10 14.46 -10.98
C GLU A 60 25.67 13.93 -10.74
N GLN A 61 24.67 14.82 -10.84
CA GLN A 61 23.24 14.53 -10.82
C GLN A 61 22.49 15.31 -11.91
N GLU A 62 21.36 14.78 -12.35
CA GLU A 62 20.39 15.47 -13.19
C GLU A 62 19.17 15.91 -12.37
N SER A 63 18.76 17.15 -12.58
CA SER A 63 17.56 17.72 -11.97
C SER A 63 16.51 17.97 -13.04
N TRP A 64 15.29 17.49 -12.82
CA TRP A 64 14.16 17.69 -13.72
C TRP A 64 13.08 18.51 -13.02
N PRO A 65 12.60 19.61 -13.63
CA PRO A 65 11.60 20.46 -13.01
C PRO A 65 10.27 19.70 -12.83
N PRO A 66 9.45 20.09 -11.85
CA PRO A 66 8.14 19.49 -11.66
C PRO A 66 7.26 19.67 -12.91
N PRO A 67 6.45 18.67 -13.27
CA PRO A 67 5.47 18.83 -14.35
C PRO A 67 4.51 19.99 -14.05
N PRO A 68 4.08 20.76 -15.07
CA PRO A 68 3.08 21.80 -14.88
C PRO A 68 1.80 21.19 -14.30
N ALA A 69 1.32 21.75 -13.20
CA ALA A 69 0.11 21.31 -12.52
C ALA A 69 -1.08 21.39 -13.48
N THR A 70 -1.55 20.24 -13.97
CA THR A 70 -2.77 20.17 -14.75
C THR A 70 -3.87 19.62 -13.83
N PRO A 71 -4.83 20.45 -13.39
CA PRO A 71 -5.91 20.01 -12.51
C PRO A 71 -6.68 18.85 -13.17
N GLY A 72 -6.92 17.77 -12.43
CA GLY A 72 -7.64 16.60 -12.93
C GLY A 72 -6.82 15.62 -13.77
N ALA A 73 -5.52 15.83 -13.96
CA ALA A 73 -4.63 14.85 -14.61
C ALA A 73 -4.26 13.66 -13.70
N GLY A 74 -5.10 13.32 -12.71
CA GLY A 74 -4.96 12.14 -11.87
C GLY A 74 -4.84 10.89 -12.75
N GLY A 75 -3.65 10.33 -12.80
CA GLY A 75 -3.31 9.30 -13.77
C GLY A 75 -2.21 8.43 -13.24
N LEU A 76 -2.60 7.47 -12.40
CA LEU A 76 -1.80 6.26 -12.19
C LEU A 76 -2.11 5.32 -13.35
N ALA A 77 -1.11 5.02 -14.18
CA ALA A 77 -1.24 4.07 -15.27
C ALA A 77 -0.31 2.89 -15.03
N VAL A 78 -0.88 1.71 -14.81
CA VAL A 78 -0.14 0.45 -14.70
C VAL A 78 -0.31 -0.32 -16.00
N ARG A 79 0.80 -0.71 -16.62
CA ARG A 79 0.82 -1.54 -17.83
C ARG A 79 1.59 -2.82 -17.53
N THR A 80 0.90 -3.95 -17.54
CA THR A 80 1.53 -5.26 -17.57
C THR A 80 2.07 -5.53 -18.97
N PHE A 81 3.26 -6.09 -19.07
CA PHE A 81 3.86 -6.50 -20.34
C PHE A 81 4.38 -7.93 -20.27
N VAL A 82 4.37 -8.58 -21.43
CA VAL A 82 5.16 -9.79 -21.70
C VAL A 82 5.93 -9.49 -22.97
N SER A 83 7.24 -9.25 -22.83
CA SER A 83 8.10 -8.77 -23.91
C SER A 83 9.24 -9.73 -24.16
N HIS A 84 9.72 -9.78 -25.40
CA HIS A 84 10.86 -10.61 -25.78
C HIS A 84 12.18 -9.86 -25.66
N PHE A 85 13.14 -10.50 -25.00
CA PHE A 85 14.53 -10.05 -24.85
C PHE A 85 15.44 -11.14 -25.42
N GLY A 86 15.81 -11.00 -26.69
CA GLY A 86 16.27 -12.14 -27.49
C GLY A 86 15.18 -13.20 -27.55
N ASP A 87 15.53 -14.46 -27.26
CA ASP A 87 14.60 -15.59 -27.31
C ASP A 87 13.80 -15.80 -26.00
N ARG A 88 14.02 -14.96 -24.98
CA ARG A 88 13.35 -15.06 -23.67
C ARG A 88 12.12 -14.16 -23.61
N ALA A 89 10.97 -14.72 -23.25
CA ALA A 89 9.80 -13.93 -22.84
C ALA A 89 9.92 -13.55 -21.36
N VAL A 90 9.74 -12.27 -21.05
CA VAL A 90 9.84 -11.73 -19.68
C VAL A 90 8.56 -10.97 -19.35
N THR A 91 7.97 -11.31 -18.21
CA THR A 91 6.78 -10.65 -17.64
C THR A 91 7.18 -9.50 -16.73
N GLY A 92 6.39 -8.45 -16.71
CA GLY A 92 6.66 -7.32 -15.84
C GLY A 92 5.59 -6.24 -15.88
N HIS A 93 5.87 -5.16 -15.16
CA HIS A 93 4.97 -4.03 -14.99
C HIS A 93 5.72 -2.72 -15.22
N LEU A 94 5.09 -1.80 -15.94
CA LEU A 94 5.51 -0.41 -16.07
C LEU A 94 4.42 0.48 -15.50
N THR A 95 4.76 1.23 -14.46
CA THR A 95 3.86 2.18 -13.81
C THR A 95 4.26 3.60 -14.13
N ARG A 96 3.31 4.44 -14.50
CA ARG A 96 3.48 5.89 -14.60
C ARG A 96 2.58 6.59 -13.60
N ALA A 97 3.13 7.56 -12.89
CA ALA A 97 2.40 8.38 -11.94
C ALA A 97 2.67 9.87 -12.19
N VAL A 98 1.59 10.65 -12.22
CA VAL A 98 1.64 12.11 -12.28
C VAL A 98 1.87 12.72 -10.90
N ALA A 99 2.26 14.00 -10.87
CA ALA A 99 2.40 14.79 -9.65
C ALA A 99 3.16 14.04 -8.53
N PRO A 100 4.38 13.55 -8.80
CA PRO A 100 5.08 12.66 -7.89
C PRO A 100 5.35 13.29 -6.51
N LEU A 101 5.44 14.62 -6.41
CA LEU A 101 5.50 15.32 -5.13
C LEU A 101 4.33 14.97 -4.18
N LEU A 102 3.14 14.71 -4.74
CA LEU A 102 1.92 14.45 -3.97
C LEU A 102 1.56 12.96 -3.90
N THR A 103 2.00 12.17 -4.87
CA THR A 103 1.54 10.77 -5.06
C THR A 103 2.59 9.73 -4.72
N PHE A 104 3.85 10.13 -4.48
CA PHE A 104 4.95 9.20 -4.21
C PHE A 104 5.53 9.36 -2.81
N SER A 105 5.72 8.24 -2.13
CA SER A 105 6.43 8.16 -0.85
C SER A 105 7.44 7.02 -0.84
N VAL A 106 8.57 7.26 -0.17
CA VAL A 106 9.49 6.21 0.28
C VAL A 106 9.09 5.80 1.69
N LEU A 107 8.85 4.51 1.91
CA LEU A 107 8.37 3.96 3.17
C LEU A 107 9.44 3.11 3.84
N GLU A 108 9.47 3.17 5.17
CA GLU A 108 10.24 2.26 6.02
C GLU A 108 9.55 0.90 6.19
N PRO A 109 10.30 -0.19 6.44
CA PRO A 109 9.74 -1.54 6.59
C PRO A 109 8.75 -1.62 7.77
N GLY A 110 7.49 -1.93 7.48
CA GLY A 110 6.42 -1.99 8.47
C GLY A 110 6.04 -0.64 9.09
N GLY A 111 6.40 0.47 8.44
CA GLY A 111 6.05 1.83 8.87
C GLY A 111 7.20 2.61 9.54
N PRO A 112 6.93 3.87 9.95
CA PRO A 112 7.94 4.79 10.49
C PRO A 112 8.78 4.18 11.63
N GLY A 113 10.10 4.38 11.58
CA GLY A 113 11.06 3.81 12.53
C GLY A 113 11.49 2.38 12.20
N GLY A 114 10.98 1.77 11.13
CA GLY A 114 11.35 0.43 10.68
C GLY A 114 12.85 0.26 10.40
N CYS A 115 13.50 1.25 9.79
CA CYS A 115 14.93 1.19 9.53
C CYS A 115 15.76 1.28 10.81
N ALA A 116 15.38 2.16 11.73
CA ALA A 116 16.05 2.29 13.03
C ALA A 116 15.94 0.99 13.85
N ALA A 117 14.80 0.30 13.76
CA ALA A 117 14.57 -1.00 14.36
C ALA A 117 15.19 -2.17 13.57
N ARG A 118 15.84 -1.91 12.43
CA ARG A 118 16.38 -2.92 11.50
C ARG A 118 15.33 -3.98 11.11
N ARG A 119 14.08 -3.53 10.96
CA ARG A 119 12.96 -4.40 10.60
C ARG A 119 13.07 -4.80 9.13
N ARG A 120 12.59 -5.99 8.82
CA ARG A 120 12.24 -6.42 7.47
C ARG A 120 10.74 -6.72 7.45
N ALA A 121 10.06 -6.37 6.37
CA ALA A 121 8.62 -6.61 6.19
C ALA A 121 8.34 -6.88 4.72
N THR A 122 7.28 -7.61 4.41
CA THR A 122 6.90 -7.78 2.99
C THR A 122 6.43 -6.44 2.41
N VAL A 123 6.53 -6.30 1.08
CA VAL A 123 5.99 -5.11 0.40
C VAL A 123 4.49 -4.99 0.64
N GLU A 124 3.76 -6.11 0.66
CA GLU A 124 2.32 -6.14 0.90
C GLU A 124 1.93 -5.59 2.28
N GLU A 125 2.63 -6.02 3.35
CA GLU A 125 2.40 -5.53 4.71
C GLU A 125 2.60 -4.01 4.81
N THR A 126 3.72 -3.53 4.29
CA THR A 126 4.08 -2.11 4.33
C THR A 126 3.13 -1.28 3.45
N ALA A 127 2.81 -1.76 2.25
CA ALA A 127 1.93 -1.08 1.30
C ALA A 127 0.49 -0.97 1.79
N ARG A 128 -0.04 -2.03 2.41
CA ARG A 128 -1.41 -2.06 2.94
C ARG A 128 -1.57 -1.07 4.10
N ALA A 129 -0.60 -1.02 5.01
CA ALA A 129 -0.61 -0.08 6.12
C ALA A 129 -0.55 1.39 5.66
N ALA A 130 0.11 1.66 4.54
CA ALA A 130 0.29 3.01 3.99
C ALA A 130 -0.76 3.42 2.93
N GLY A 131 -1.70 2.53 2.58
CA GLY A 131 -2.74 2.81 1.58
C GLY A 131 -2.19 2.97 0.15
N CYS A 132 -1.14 2.23 -0.22
CA CYS A 132 -0.54 2.31 -1.55
C CYS A 132 -1.46 1.69 -2.61
N ARG A 133 -1.60 2.39 -3.75
CA ARG A 133 -2.26 1.84 -4.95
C ARG A 133 -1.30 0.97 -5.74
N VAL A 134 -0.04 1.40 -5.86
CA VAL A 134 1.06 0.57 -6.39
C VAL A 134 2.21 0.64 -5.41
N ALA A 135 2.84 -0.49 -5.15
CA ALA A 135 4.07 -0.54 -4.37
C ALA A 135 5.04 -1.57 -4.96
N GLN A 136 6.33 -1.28 -4.85
CA GLN A 136 7.38 -2.26 -5.13
C GLN A 136 8.48 -2.13 -4.08
N ASN A 137 9.36 -3.13 -3.98
CA ASN A 137 10.53 -3.03 -3.10
C ASN A 137 11.40 -1.82 -3.49
N GLY A 138 12.06 -1.24 -2.49
CA GLY A 138 12.87 -0.03 -2.64
C GLY A 138 14.37 -0.33 -2.68
N GLY A 139 15.10 0.36 -1.81
CA GLY A 139 16.56 0.29 -1.73
C GLY A 139 17.10 -1.00 -1.11
N PHE A 140 18.41 -1.16 -1.23
CA PHE A 140 19.16 -2.31 -0.73
C PHE A 140 19.24 -2.33 0.79
N PHE A 141 19.51 -3.52 1.35
CA PHE A 141 19.66 -3.73 2.78
C PHE A 141 20.60 -4.90 3.06
N ARG A 142 21.05 -5.02 4.31
CA ARG A 142 21.80 -6.21 4.74
C ARG A 142 20.82 -7.33 5.13
N MET A 143 20.80 -8.40 4.34
CA MET A 143 19.95 -9.58 4.60
C MET A 143 20.05 -10.12 6.04
N ASN A 144 21.28 -10.21 6.57
CA ASN A 144 21.53 -10.79 7.90
C ASN A 144 21.11 -9.89 9.07
N THR A 145 21.14 -8.57 8.90
CA THR A 145 20.92 -7.62 10.01
C THR A 145 19.64 -6.80 9.88
N GLY A 146 19.05 -6.72 8.68
CA GLY A 146 17.91 -5.84 8.38
C GLY A 146 18.27 -4.36 8.25
N GLU A 147 19.56 -4.01 8.25
CA GLU A 147 20.02 -2.62 8.16
C GLU A 147 19.71 -2.03 6.76
N CYS A 148 18.99 -0.90 6.74
CA CYS A 148 18.73 -0.11 5.54
C CYS A 148 20.03 0.54 5.04
N LEU A 149 20.35 0.40 3.75
CA LEU A 149 21.58 0.94 3.17
C LEU A 149 21.32 2.20 2.33
N GLY A 150 22.31 3.07 2.27
CA GLY A 150 22.26 4.31 1.49
C GLY A 150 21.46 5.42 2.16
N ASN A 151 21.31 6.53 1.44
CA ASN A 151 20.48 7.64 1.89
C ASN A 151 19.01 7.27 1.75
N VAL A 152 18.25 7.52 2.82
CA VAL A 152 16.79 7.35 2.85
C VAL A 152 16.17 8.58 3.50
N VAL A 153 15.24 9.22 2.78
CA VAL A 153 14.35 10.27 3.29
C VAL A 153 12.93 9.82 3.04
N SER A 154 12.12 9.81 4.10
CA SER A 154 10.73 9.36 4.10
C SER A 154 9.87 10.48 4.66
N ASP A 155 9.08 11.12 3.79
CA ASP A 155 8.21 12.26 4.14
C ASP A 155 8.98 13.37 4.90
N GLU A 156 10.04 13.90 4.28
CA GLU A 156 11.01 14.90 4.80
C GLU A 156 11.90 14.42 5.97
N ARG A 157 11.61 13.27 6.58
CA ARG A 157 12.43 12.73 7.65
C ARG A 157 13.59 11.91 7.10
N ARG A 158 14.81 12.33 7.41
CA ARG A 158 16.01 11.52 7.13
C ARG A 158 16.02 10.28 8.02
N VAL A 159 16.02 9.11 7.39
CA VAL A 159 15.92 7.80 8.03
C VAL A 159 17.27 7.08 8.07
N SER A 160 18.02 7.15 6.97
CA SER A 160 19.33 6.51 6.84
C SER A 160 20.30 7.43 6.09
N SER A 161 21.60 7.21 6.29
CA SER A 161 22.68 7.91 5.60
C SER A 161 23.65 6.91 4.99
N SER A 162 24.15 7.23 3.79
CA SER A 162 25.19 6.45 3.13
C SER A 162 26.57 6.63 3.76
N GLY A 163 26.75 7.59 4.68
CA GLY A 163 28.06 7.93 5.24
C GLY A 163 29.06 8.40 4.18
N GLY A 164 28.56 9.00 3.09
CA GLY A 164 29.35 9.47 1.95
C GLY A 164 29.65 8.41 0.89
N LEU A 165 29.10 7.19 1.02
CA LEU A 165 29.20 6.17 -0.02
C LEU A 165 28.40 6.57 -1.27
N GLN A 166 29.03 6.37 -2.43
CA GLN A 166 28.51 6.79 -3.72
C GLN A 166 27.78 5.65 -4.40
N ASN A 167 26.47 5.81 -4.51
CA ASN A 167 25.56 4.95 -5.26
C ASN A 167 24.51 5.84 -5.91
N ALA A 168 23.88 5.35 -6.99
CA ALA A 168 22.82 6.08 -7.67
C ALA A 168 21.63 6.34 -6.74
N GLN A 169 21.09 7.56 -6.76
CA GLN A 169 20.01 8.01 -5.90
C GLN A 169 18.87 8.58 -6.74
N PHE A 170 17.65 8.43 -6.22
CA PHE A 170 16.44 9.05 -6.75
C PHE A 170 15.77 9.80 -5.60
N GLY A 171 15.47 11.07 -5.80
CA GLY A 171 14.77 11.87 -4.80
C GLY A 171 13.87 12.93 -5.41
N ILE A 172 12.98 13.44 -4.56
CA ILE A 172 12.09 14.55 -4.86
C ILE A 172 12.37 15.63 -3.83
N ARG A 173 12.62 16.84 -4.31
CA ARG A 173 12.82 18.05 -3.50
C ARG A 173 11.47 18.67 -3.10
N ARG A 174 11.46 19.56 -2.11
CA ARG A 174 10.23 20.21 -1.61
C ARG A 174 9.48 21.02 -2.68
N ASP A 175 10.20 21.62 -3.62
CA ASP A 175 9.63 22.31 -4.78
C ASP A 175 9.08 21.35 -5.86
N GLY A 176 9.22 20.03 -5.69
CA GLY A 176 8.79 19.02 -6.65
C GLY A 176 9.84 18.66 -7.71
N THR A 177 11.05 19.23 -7.64
CA THR A 177 12.15 18.88 -8.54
C THR A 177 12.56 17.42 -8.34
N LEU A 178 12.60 16.65 -9.43
CA LEU A 178 13.13 15.29 -9.43
C LEU A 178 14.66 15.35 -9.54
N VAL A 179 15.36 14.61 -8.69
CA VAL A 179 16.83 14.55 -8.68
C VAL A 179 17.29 13.10 -8.82
N ILE A 180 18.14 12.85 -9.81
CA ILE A 180 18.63 11.51 -10.13
C ILE A 180 20.15 11.56 -10.33
N GLY A 181 20.88 10.63 -9.72
CA GLY A 181 22.32 10.47 -9.92
C GLY A 181 23.09 10.35 -8.62
N TYR A 182 24.29 10.92 -8.55
CA TYR A 182 25.15 10.86 -7.38
C TYR A 182 25.08 12.14 -6.58
N LEU A 183 24.86 12.02 -5.27
CA LEU A 183 24.68 13.15 -4.37
C LEU A 183 25.78 13.17 -3.31
N SER A 184 26.35 14.34 -3.10
CA SER A 184 27.20 14.61 -1.94
C SER A 184 26.38 14.68 -0.65
N GLU A 185 27.05 14.51 0.50
CA GLU A 185 26.39 14.66 1.79
C GLU A 185 25.83 16.09 1.98
N GLU A 186 26.53 17.11 1.51
CA GLU A 186 26.08 18.51 1.55
C GLU A 186 24.76 18.70 0.78
N GLU A 187 24.63 18.12 -0.42
CA GLU A 187 23.41 18.22 -1.23
C GLU A 187 22.22 17.49 -0.60
N VAL A 188 22.47 16.40 0.13
CA VAL A 188 21.44 15.64 0.87
C VAL A 188 21.00 16.39 2.12
N LEU A 189 21.90 17.18 2.73
CA LEU A 189 21.65 17.99 3.93
C LEU A 189 21.21 19.42 3.64
N ASP A 190 20.97 19.76 2.37
CA ASP A 190 20.45 21.05 1.99
C ASP A 190 19.14 21.37 2.73
N THR A 191 19.07 22.58 3.29
CA THR A 191 17.94 23.07 4.09
C THR A 191 17.10 24.10 3.34
N GLU A 192 17.60 24.66 2.23
CA GLU A 192 16.89 25.64 1.42
C GLU A 192 15.78 24.96 0.60
N ASN A 193 16.13 23.90 -0.13
CA ASN A 193 15.18 23.04 -0.82
C ASN A 193 15.43 21.57 -0.44
N PRO A 194 15.00 21.14 0.76
CA PRO A 194 15.31 19.81 1.25
C PRO A 194 14.63 18.72 0.42
N PHE A 195 15.15 17.50 0.50
CA PHE A 195 14.46 16.32 -0.02
C PHE A 195 13.22 16.01 0.81
N VAL A 196 12.10 15.75 0.15
CA VAL A 196 10.88 15.18 0.74
C VAL A 196 10.89 13.66 0.67
N GLN A 197 11.46 13.11 -0.41
CA GLN A 197 11.61 11.68 -0.63
C GLN A 197 13.01 11.43 -1.19
N LEU A 198 13.69 10.39 -0.70
CA LEU A 198 15.00 10.00 -1.21
C LEU A 198 15.20 8.51 -0.95
N LEU A 199 15.70 7.78 -1.95
CA LEU A 199 16.22 6.44 -1.78
C LEU A 199 17.46 6.23 -2.64
N SER A 200 18.28 5.26 -2.23
CA SER A 200 19.49 4.85 -2.95
C SER A 200 19.29 3.49 -3.61
N GLY A 201 19.71 3.39 -4.85
CA GLY A 201 19.83 2.15 -5.63
C GLY A 201 21.28 1.78 -5.87
N VAL A 202 21.53 0.98 -6.89
CA VAL A 202 22.88 0.62 -7.37
C VAL A 202 22.82 0.57 -8.89
N VAL A 203 23.73 1.28 -9.57
CA VAL A 203 23.75 1.58 -11.00
C VAL A 203 22.72 2.63 -11.43
N TRP A 204 23.24 3.72 -12.00
CA TRP A 204 22.48 4.70 -12.78
C TRP A 204 22.32 4.18 -14.21
N LEU A 205 21.10 3.75 -14.56
CA LEU A 205 20.82 3.07 -15.82
C LEU A 205 20.85 4.02 -17.01
N ILE A 206 20.14 5.14 -16.88
CA ILE A 206 19.93 6.11 -17.97
C ILE A 206 20.20 7.50 -17.43
N ARG A 207 21.06 8.26 -18.09
CA ARG A 207 21.32 9.67 -17.85
C ARG A 207 20.97 10.48 -19.10
N ASN A 208 20.03 11.40 -18.96
CA ASN A 208 19.58 12.32 -20.03
C ASN A 208 19.28 11.59 -21.37
N GLY A 209 18.55 10.47 -21.29
CA GLY A 209 18.16 9.67 -22.45
C GLY A 209 19.28 8.80 -23.06
N SER A 210 20.40 8.61 -22.35
CA SER A 210 21.51 7.75 -22.78
C SER A 210 21.83 6.69 -21.70
N ILE A 211 22.17 5.47 -22.11
CA ILE A 211 22.59 4.42 -21.16
C ILE A 211 23.88 4.86 -20.45
N TYR A 212 23.94 4.70 -19.12
CA TYR A 212 25.02 5.21 -18.27
C TYR A 212 25.69 4.12 -17.40
N ILE A 213 25.48 2.85 -17.74
CA ILE A 213 25.91 1.69 -16.95
C ILE A 213 27.44 1.58 -16.86
N ASN A 214 28.18 1.92 -17.92
CA ASN A 214 29.65 1.86 -17.91
C ASN A 214 30.25 2.87 -16.93
N GLU A 215 29.73 4.09 -16.96
CA GLU A 215 30.11 5.18 -16.08
C GLU A 215 29.73 4.86 -14.63
N SER A 216 28.57 4.22 -14.40
CA SER A 216 28.21 3.69 -13.09
C SER A 216 29.15 2.61 -12.58
N GLN A 217 29.62 1.69 -13.44
CA GLN A 217 30.60 0.69 -13.02
C GLN A 217 31.92 1.33 -12.54
N ALA A 218 32.38 2.37 -13.23
CA ALA A 218 33.57 3.12 -12.81
C ALA A 218 33.34 3.97 -11.55
N THR A 219 32.11 4.45 -11.31
CA THR A 219 31.79 5.37 -10.21
C THR A 219 31.43 4.63 -8.92
N GLU A 220 30.63 3.57 -8.98
CA GLU A 220 30.04 2.88 -7.81
C GLU A 220 30.95 1.82 -7.17
N CYS A 221 32.27 2.06 -7.27
CA CYS A 221 33.38 1.35 -6.65
C CYS A 221 33.50 -0.14 -7.06
N ASP A 222 34.22 -0.41 -8.15
CA ASP A 222 34.66 -1.75 -8.56
C ASP A 222 36.00 -2.18 -7.90
N GLU A 223 36.88 -1.23 -7.55
CA GLU A 223 38.32 -1.50 -7.32
C GLU A 223 38.69 -2.28 -6.04
N THR A 224 37.74 -2.61 -5.16
CA THR A 224 38.05 -3.39 -3.94
C THR A 224 37.75 -4.89 -4.07
N GLN A 225 37.23 -5.34 -5.22
CA GLN A 225 36.96 -6.74 -5.50
C GLN A 225 37.70 -7.14 -6.78
N GLU A 226 38.54 -8.19 -6.68
CA GLU A 226 39.07 -8.88 -7.86
C GLU A 226 37.89 -9.16 -8.82
N THR A 227 37.99 -8.61 -10.02
CA THR A 227 36.96 -8.56 -11.06
C THR A 227 36.05 -9.79 -11.07
N GLY A 228 34.78 -9.65 -10.68
CA GLY A 228 33.85 -10.78 -10.72
C GLY A 228 32.49 -10.63 -10.03
N SER A 229 32.31 -9.67 -9.12
CA SER A 229 31.02 -9.53 -8.40
C SER A 229 30.12 -8.42 -8.95
N PHE A 230 30.62 -7.21 -9.09
CA PHE A 230 29.84 -6.09 -9.61
C PHE A 230 29.49 -6.27 -11.10
N SER A 231 30.46 -6.67 -11.93
CA SER A 231 30.22 -7.00 -13.35
C SER A 231 29.24 -8.17 -13.51
N LYS A 232 29.30 -9.20 -12.64
CA LYS A 232 28.29 -10.26 -12.61
C LYS A 232 26.91 -9.68 -12.29
N PHE A 233 26.80 -8.84 -11.26
CA PHE A 233 25.55 -8.18 -10.91
C PHE A 233 24.96 -7.37 -12.06
N VAL A 234 25.79 -6.72 -12.89
CA VAL A 234 25.32 -5.94 -14.05
C VAL A 234 24.84 -6.86 -15.18
N ASN A 235 25.61 -7.89 -15.49
CA ASN A 235 25.44 -8.70 -16.71
C ASN A 235 24.52 -9.92 -16.53
N VAL A 236 24.34 -10.41 -15.30
CA VAL A 236 23.50 -11.57 -15.02
C VAL A 236 22.02 -11.22 -15.21
N ILE A 237 21.28 -12.13 -15.84
CA ILE A 237 19.82 -12.04 -15.89
C ILE A 237 19.24 -12.37 -14.52
N SER A 238 18.24 -11.62 -14.09
CA SER A 238 17.50 -11.87 -12.85
C SER A 238 16.18 -11.09 -12.87
N ALA A 239 15.40 -11.17 -11.80
CA ALA A 239 14.33 -10.22 -11.54
C ALA A 239 14.94 -8.84 -11.21
N ARG A 240 14.35 -7.77 -11.73
CA ARG A 240 14.88 -6.39 -11.61
C ARG A 240 13.78 -5.39 -11.33
N THR A 241 14.13 -4.35 -10.57
CA THR A 241 13.27 -3.19 -10.39
C THR A 241 14.04 -1.90 -10.64
N ALA A 242 13.34 -0.87 -11.10
CA ALA A 242 13.94 0.43 -11.36
C ALA A 242 12.93 1.55 -11.08
N ILE A 243 13.47 2.75 -10.88
CA ILE A 243 12.73 3.99 -10.71
C ILE A 243 13.36 5.08 -11.58
N GLY A 244 12.52 5.90 -12.20
CA GLY A 244 12.96 6.97 -13.08
C GLY A 244 11.84 7.96 -13.42
N HIS A 245 12.02 8.72 -14.49
CA HIS A 245 10.99 9.61 -15.00
C HIS A 245 11.03 9.73 -16.52
N ASP A 246 9.91 10.14 -17.11
CA ASP A 246 9.80 10.43 -18.54
C ASP A 246 10.07 11.91 -18.86
N ARG A 247 10.01 12.27 -20.16
CA ARG A 247 10.20 13.66 -20.62
C ARG A 247 9.16 14.64 -20.08
N LYS A 248 7.99 14.15 -19.65
CA LYS A 248 6.92 14.97 -19.07
C LYS A 248 7.11 15.19 -17.57
N GLY A 249 8.14 14.59 -16.94
CA GLY A 249 8.32 14.64 -15.49
C GLY A 249 7.37 13.71 -14.73
N GLN A 250 6.76 12.72 -15.40
CA GLN A 250 6.00 11.67 -14.71
C GLN A 250 6.97 10.66 -14.10
N LEU A 251 6.68 10.22 -12.89
CA LEU A 251 7.40 9.12 -12.24
C LEU A 251 7.16 7.83 -13.04
N VAL A 252 8.22 7.06 -13.22
CA VAL A 252 8.20 5.74 -13.84
C VAL A 252 8.72 4.72 -12.84
N LEU A 253 7.91 3.71 -12.53
CA LEU A 253 8.35 2.51 -11.82
C LEU A 253 8.36 1.33 -12.77
N PHE A 254 9.40 0.52 -12.70
CA PHE A 254 9.57 -0.67 -13.52
C PHE A 254 9.86 -1.88 -12.66
N HIS A 255 9.22 -2.99 -13.00
CA HIS A 255 9.43 -4.31 -12.41
C HIS A 255 9.45 -5.35 -13.52
N ALA A 256 10.41 -6.27 -13.48
CA ALA A 256 10.45 -7.46 -14.31
C ALA A 256 10.66 -8.69 -13.42
N ASP A 257 9.80 -9.69 -13.58
CA ASP A 257 9.98 -10.98 -12.92
C ASP A 257 11.21 -11.70 -13.50
N GLY A 258 11.79 -12.60 -12.73
CA GLY A 258 12.96 -13.35 -13.14
C GLY A 258 13.44 -14.30 -12.07
N GLN A 259 14.63 -14.83 -12.25
CA GLN A 259 15.37 -15.62 -11.26
C GLN A 259 16.83 -15.59 -11.68
N THR A 260 17.74 -15.32 -10.74
CA THR A 260 19.16 -15.10 -11.06
C THR A 260 19.73 -16.27 -11.88
N GLU A 261 20.41 -15.94 -12.98
CA GLU A 261 21.00 -16.86 -13.97
C GLU A 261 20.01 -17.67 -14.82
N GLN A 262 18.70 -17.61 -14.55
CA GLN A 262 17.71 -18.46 -15.23
C GLN A 262 16.67 -17.68 -16.04
N ARG A 263 16.05 -16.64 -15.43
CA ARG A 263 14.92 -15.90 -16.00
C ARG A 263 15.06 -14.41 -15.74
N GLY A 264 14.34 -13.61 -16.52
CA GLY A 264 14.35 -12.15 -16.40
C GLY A 264 15.37 -11.51 -17.33
N ILE A 265 15.91 -10.37 -16.91
CA ILE A 265 16.76 -9.50 -17.72
C ILE A 265 17.99 -9.02 -16.97
N ASN A 266 19.04 -8.64 -17.70
CA ASN A 266 20.18 -7.94 -17.14
C ASN A 266 19.98 -6.42 -17.15
N LEU A 267 20.94 -5.65 -16.62
CA LEU A 267 20.79 -4.19 -16.54
C LEU A 267 20.81 -3.49 -17.91
N TRP A 268 21.54 -4.03 -18.88
CA TRP A 268 21.60 -3.50 -20.25
C TRP A 268 20.26 -3.59 -20.95
N GLU A 269 19.65 -4.78 -20.93
CA GLU A 269 18.33 -5.05 -21.48
C GLU A 269 17.26 -4.18 -20.82
N MET A 270 17.34 -4.01 -19.49
CA MET A 270 16.43 -3.12 -18.76
C MET A 270 16.58 -1.66 -19.21
N ALA A 271 17.80 -1.14 -19.32
CA ALA A 271 18.04 0.24 -19.74
C ALA A 271 17.55 0.50 -21.18
N GLU A 272 17.80 -0.44 -22.10
CA GLU A 272 17.29 -0.35 -23.47
C GLU A 272 15.75 -0.39 -23.53
N PHE A 273 15.12 -1.24 -22.72
CA PHE A 273 13.66 -1.28 -22.63
C PHE A 273 13.10 0.04 -22.12
N LEU A 274 13.65 0.59 -21.04
CA LEU A 274 13.19 1.84 -20.45
C LEU A 274 13.37 3.03 -21.42
N LEU A 275 14.46 3.09 -22.19
CA LEU A 275 14.65 4.09 -23.23
C LEU A 275 13.54 4.05 -24.30
N LYS A 276 13.13 2.84 -24.72
CA LYS A 276 12.00 2.65 -25.65
C LYS A 276 10.65 3.10 -25.06
N GLN A 277 10.57 3.25 -23.73
CA GLN A 277 9.42 3.78 -23.00
C GLN A 277 9.57 5.27 -22.64
N ASP A 278 10.40 6.02 -23.34
CA ASP A 278 10.64 7.47 -23.16
C ASP A 278 11.18 7.88 -21.78
N VAL A 279 11.83 6.96 -21.07
CA VAL A 279 12.49 7.26 -19.79
C VAL A 279 13.74 8.08 -20.04
N VAL A 280 13.88 9.19 -19.30
CA VAL A 280 14.98 10.16 -19.46
C VAL A 280 16.09 9.91 -18.45
N ASN A 281 15.73 9.67 -17.19
CA ASN A 281 16.67 9.24 -16.16
C ASN A 281 16.07 8.07 -15.38
N ALA A 282 16.89 7.07 -15.03
CA ALA A 282 16.47 5.95 -14.20
C ALA A 282 17.64 5.32 -13.45
N ILE A 283 17.38 4.81 -12.26
CA ILE A 283 18.32 4.04 -11.44
C ILE A 283 17.78 2.63 -11.21
N ASN A 284 18.68 1.67 -11.04
CA ASN A 284 18.31 0.31 -10.64
C ASN A 284 18.14 0.22 -9.11
N LEU A 285 17.07 -0.44 -8.68
CA LEU A 285 16.76 -0.72 -7.27
C LEU A 285 17.08 -2.20 -6.94
N ASP A 286 16.67 -2.67 -5.77
CA ASP A 286 16.94 -4.04 -5.35
C ASP A 286 16.18 -5.07 -6.22
N GLY A 287 16.82 -6.22 -6.48
CA GLY A 287 16.37 -7.23 -7.45
C GLY A 287 16.43 -8.65 -6.89
N GLY A 288 16.48 -9.65 -7.78
CA GLY A 288 16.42 -11.07 -7.39
C GLY A 288 15.16 -11.36 -6.57
N GLY A 289 15.29 -12.11 -5.47
CA GLY A 289 14.17 -12.43 -4.59
C GLY A 289 13.49 -11.23 -3.91
N SER A 290 14.14 -10.07 -3.88
CA SER A 290 13.52 -8.84 -3.36
C SER A 290 12.50 -8.24 -4.34
N ALA A 291 12.64 -8.51 -5.64
CA ALA A 291 11.79 -7.93 -6.69
C ALA A 291 10.32 -8.30 -6.48
N THR A 292 9.53 -7.32 -6.09
CA THR A 292 8.13 -7.51 -5.69
C THR A 292 7.28 -6.37 -6.23
N PHE A 293 6.15 -6.69 -6.86
CA PHE A 293 5.16 -5.72 -7.32
C PHE A 293 3.81 -5.99 -6.64
N VAL A 294 3.25 -4.97 -6.00
CA VAL A 294 1.99 -5.00 -5.26
C VAL A 294 1.03 -3.99 -5.88
N LEU A 295 -0.18 -4.46 -6.20
CA LEU A 295 -1.26 -3.63 -6.73
C LEU A 295 -2.43 -3.66 -5.75
N ASN A 296 -2.88 -2.50 -5.30
CA ASN A 296 -3.96 -2.32 -4.32
C ASN A 296 -3.82 -3.21 -3.07
N GLY A 297 -2.60 -3.36 -2.56
CA GLY A 297 -2.31 -4.12 -1.34
C GLY A 297 -2.30 -5.65 -1.50
N THR A 298 -2.29 -6.15 -2.74
CA THR A 298 -2.14 -7.58 -3.07
C THR A 298 -0.94 -7.82 -3.98
N LEU A 299 -0.18 -8.90 -3.75
CA LEU A 299 0.90 -9.33 -4.63
C LEU A 299 0.41 -9.54 -6.07
N ALA A 300 1.11 -8.92 -7.03
CA ALA A 300 0.79 -8.96 -8.46
C ALA A 300 2.02 -9.31 -9.34
N SER A 301 3.08 -9.85 -8.72
CA SER A 301 4.28 -10.39 -9.38
C SER A 301 4.49 -11.87 -9.04
N TYR A 302 5.50 -12.47 -9.65
CA TYR A 302 5.96 -13.81 -9.31
C TYR A 302 7.35 -13.74 -8.66
N PRO A 303 7.43 -13.70 -7.31
CA PRO A 303 8.71 -13.70 -6.59
C PRO A 303 9.59 -14.88 -6.99
N SER A 304 10.90 -14.69 -6.86
CA SER A 304 11.87 -15.72 -7.22
C SER A 304 12.37 -16.54 -6.04
N ASP A 305 12.19 -16.08 -4.80
CA ASP A 305 12.50 -16.91 -3.64
C ASP A 305 11.48 -18.04 -3.48
N HIS A 306 11.94 -19.18 -2.97
CA HIS A 306 11.06 -20.26 -2.56
C HIS A 306 10.52 -20.02 -1.16
N CYS A 307 9.30 -20.52 -0.92
CA CYS A 307 8.78 -20.72 0.43
C CYS A 307 9.53 -21.87 1.12
N GLN A 308 9.33 -22.07 2.41
CA GLN A 308 9.98 -23.16 3.16
C GLN A 308 9.68 -24.56 2.58
N ASP A 309 8.52 -24.75 1.94
CA ASP A 309 8.12 -25.99 1.27
C ASP A 309 8.82 -26.28 -0.06
N ASN A 310 9.69 -25.37 -0.54
CA ASN A 310 10.45 -25.43 -1.80
C ASN A 310 9.64 -25.44 -3.10
N MET A 311 8.35 -25.72 -3.07
CA MET A 311 7.53 -25.83 -4.28
C MET A 311 6.95 -24.48 -4.67
N TRP A 312 6.46 -23.72 -3.69
CA TRP A 312 5.85 -22.42 -3.90
C TRP A 312 6.88 -21.30 -3.83
N ARG A 313 6.53 -20.16 -4.43
CA ARG A 313 7.34 -18.93 -4.39
C ARG A 313 6.74 -17.96 -3.39
N CYS A 314 7.59 -17.35 -2.58
CA CYS A 314 7.19 -16.44 -1.51
C CYS A 314 7.85 -15.07 -1.67
N PRO A 315 7.13 -13.96 -1.43
CA PRO A 315 7.75 -12.64 -1.43
C PRO A 315 8.73 -12.51 -0.27
N ARG A 316 9.86 -11.87 -0.53
CA ARG A 316 10.87 -11.58 0.48
C ARG A 316 10.40 -10.49 1.44
N GLN A 317 10.79 -10.62 2.70
CA GLN A 317 10.73 -9.49 3.63
C GLN A 317 11.88 -8.53 3.31
N VAL A 318 11.54 -7.35 2.81
CA VAL A 318 12.47 -6.32 2.34
C VAL A 318 12.60 -5.18 3.35
N SER A 319 13.43 -4.20 3.01
CA SER A 319 13.66 -2.99 3.79
C SER A 319 12.70 -1.87 3.36
N THR A 320 13.18 -0.89 2.61
CA THR A 320 12.34 0.22 2.15
C THR A 320 11.39 -0.21 1.03
N VAL A 321 10.28 0.48 0.92
CA VAL A 321 9.25 0.27 -0.10
C VAL A 321 9.01 1.59 -0.82
N VAL A 322 8.89 1.56 -2.14
CA VAL A 322 8.40 2.72 -2.89
C VAL A 322 6.90 2.56 -3.08
N CYS A 323 6.16 3.62 -2.78
CA CYS A 323 4.70 3.63 -2.71
C CYS A 323 4.16 4.74 -3.60
N VAL A 324 3.24 4.38 -4.48
CA VAL A 324 2.39 5.35 -5.18
C VAL A 324 0.99 5.26 -4.59
N HIS A 325 0.48 6.39 -4.12
CA HIS A 325 -0.82 6.51 -3.48
C HIS A 325 -1.58 7.72 -4.04
N GLU A 326 -2.86 7.83 -3.67
CA GLU A 326 -3.64 9.04 -3.97
C GLU A 326 -3.08 10.23 -3.19
N PRO A 327 -3.12 11.47 -3.72
CA PRO A 327 -2.66 12.65 -3.02
C PRO A 327 -3.27 12.76 -1.62
N ARG A 328 -2.42 12.89 -0.59
CA ARG A 328 -2.85 12.97 0.81
C ARG A 328 -3.13 14.42 1.19
N CYS A 329 -4.17 14.64 1.99
CA CYS A 329 -4.43 15.93 2.61
C CYS A 329 -3.59 16.13 3.87
N GLN A 330 -3.36 17.38 4.23
CA GLN A 330 -2.78 17.77 5.52
C GLN A 330 -3.75 18.66 6.30
N PRO A 331 -4.25 18.21 7.47
CA PRO A 331 -4.11 16.86 8.03
C PRO A 331 -4.89 15.80 7.22
N PRO A 332 -4.58 14.50 7.36
CA PRO A 332 -5.20 13.44 6.55
C PRO A 332 -6.72 13.37 6.64
N ASP A 333 -7.28 13.80 7.77
CA ASP A 333 -8.71 13.76 8.08
C ASP A 333 -9.42 15.10 7.81
N CYS A 334 -8.72 16.11 7.28
CA CYS A 334 -9.28 17.46 7.13
C CYS A 334 -9.92 17.97 8.43
N HIS A 335 -9.27 17.70 9.58
CA HIS A 335 -9.76 17.98 10.93
C HIS A 335 -11.13 17.34 11.26
N GLY A 336 -11.56 16.33 10.50
CA GLY A 336 -12.88 15.72 10.63
C GLY A 336 -14.02 16.56 10.04
N HIS A 337 -13.70 17.68 9.38
CA HIS A 337 -14.65 18.67 8.88
C HIS A 337 -14.60 18.81 7.36
N GLY A 338 -14.09 17.80 6.65
CA GLY A 338 -13.99 17.80 5.21
C GLY A 338 -13.75 16.42 4.61
N THR A 339 -13.84 16.33 3.30
CA THR A 339 -13.40 15.18 2.52
C THR A 339 -12.13 15.53 1.76
N CYS A 340 -11.12 14.66 1.83
CA CYS A 340 -9.90 14.83 1.05
C CYS A 340 -10.17 14.49 -0.42
N VAL A 341 -9.94 15.43 -1.32
CA VAL A 341 -10.09 15.27 -2.77
C VAL A 341 -8.83 15.81 -3.44
N ASP A 342 -8.08 14.93 -4.13
CA ASP A 342 -6.82 15.28 -4.81
C ASP A 342 -5.85 16.09 -3.92
N GLY A 343 -5.72 15.70 -2.65
CA GLY A 343 -4.81 16.34 -1.69
C GLY A 343 -5.31 17.67 -1.13
N HIS A 344 -6.53 18.08 -1.47
CA HIS A 344 -7.19 19.28 -0.96
C HIS A 344 -8.38 18.90 -0.08
N CYS A 345 -8.51 19.58 1.06
CA CYS A 345 -9.65 19.39 1.93
C CYS A 345 -10.87 20.17 1.39
N GLN A 346 -11.89 19.43 0.96
CA GLN A 346 -13.20 20.00 0.65
C GLN A 346 -14.04 20.00 1.92
N CYS A 347 -14.20 21.17 2.54
CA CYS A 347 -14.89 21.28 3.83
C CYS A 347 -16.38 20.95 3.74
N THR A 348 -16.88 20.25 4.75
CA THR A 348 -18.29 19.90 4.90
C THR A 348 -19.00 20.95 5.76
N GLY A 349 -20.23 21.29 5.37
CA GLY A 349 -21.01 22.35 6.03
C GLY A 349 -20.60 23.77 5.62
N HIS A 350 -21.21 24.77 6.27
CA HIS A 350 -21.00 26.20 5.95
C HIS A 350 -20.08 26.91 6.94
N PHE A 351 -19.76 26.24 8.06
CA PHE A 351 -19.08 26.81 9.21
C PHE A 351 -17.61 26.41 9.31
N TRP A 352 -17.11 25.52 8.44
CA TRP A 352 -15.71 25.11 8.42
C TRP A 352 -15.05 25.60 7.13
N ARG A 353 -13.90 26.26 7.27
CA ARG A 353 -13.11 26.82 6.17
C ARG A 353 -11.61 26.63 6.44
N GLY A 354 -10.82 27.24 5.58
CA GLY A 354 -9.37 27.10 5.56
C GLY A 354 -8.93 25.87 4.75
N PRO A 355 -7.64 25.79 4.42
CA PRO A 355 -7.07 24.73 3.58
C PRO A 355 -7.17 23.34 4.20
N SER A 356 -7.36 23.26 5.52
CA SER A 356 -7.46 22.02 6.29
C SER A 356 -8.85 21.77 6.89
N CYS A 357 -9.81 22.67 6.68
CA CYS A 357 -11.11 22.68 7.36
C CYS A 357 -11.04 22.80 8.90
N GLY A 358 -9.93 23.32 9.43
CA GLY A 358 -9.76 23.56 10.87
C GLY A 358 -10.26 24.92 11.35
N GLU A 359 -10.67 25.82 10.45
CA GLU A 359 -11.10 27.17 10.80
C GLU A 359 -12.62 27.25 10.89
N LEU A 360 -13.13 27.60 12.08
CA LEU A 360 -14.56 27.81 12.28
C LEU A 360 -14.93 29.23 11.83
N ASP A 361 -15.81 29.34 10.84
CA ASP A 361 -16.24 30.58 10.20
C ASP A 361 -17.77 30.64 10.05
N CYS A 362 -18.43 31.37 10.97
CA CYS A 362 -19.88 31.61 10.94
C CYS A 362 -20.36 32.66 9.92
N GLY A 363 -19.52 33.04 8.96
CA GLY A 363 -19.83 34.07 7.96
C GLY A 363 -19.58 35.50 8.46
N PRO A 364 -19.86 36.52 7.63
CA PRO A 364 -19.44 37.91 7.86
C PRO A 364 -20.03 38.53 9.12
N SER A 365 -21.17 38.02 9.60
CA SER A 365 -21.82 38.55 10.79
C SER A 365 -21.24 37.98 12.09
N ASN A 366 -20.49 36.88 12.06
CA ASN A 366 -19.98 36.16 13.24
C ASN A 366 -21.03 36.09 14.38
N CYS A 367 -22.19 35.49 14.08
CA CYS A 367 -23.35 35.45 14.96
C CYS A 367 -23.86 36.83 15.42
N SER A 368 -23.72 37.84 14.56
CA SER A 368 -24.10 39.24 14.77
C SER A 368 -23.55 39.85 16.06
N GLN A 369 -22.47 39.29 16.63
CA GLN A 369 -21.97 39.63 17.98
C GLN A 369 -23.00 39.41 19.10
N HIS A 370 -24.00 38.58 18.84
CA HIS A 370 -25.13 38.25 19.72
C HIS A 370 -25.25 36.74 19.91
N GLY A 371 -24.13 36.03 19.79
CA GLY A 371 -24.06 34.60 20.00
C GLY A 371 -22.65 34.06 19.85
N LEU A 372 -22.51 32.77 20.15
CA LEU A 372 -21.29 32.02 20.01
C LEU A 372 -21.31 31.21 18.70
N CYS A 373 -20.27 31.32 17.90
CA CYS A 373 -20.07 30.47 16.74
C CYS A 373 -19.69 29.05 17.19
N THR A 374 -20.45 28.04 16.74
CA THR A 374 -20.21 26.62 17.08
C THR A 374 -20.22 25.76 15.82
N GLU A 375 -19.80 24.50 15.95
CA GLU A 375 -19.79 23.50 14.87
C GLU A 375 -21.18 23.23 14.24
N THR A 376 -22.27 23.59 14.92
CA THR A 376 -23.66 23.46 14.42
C THR A 376 -24.28 24.80 13.99
N GLY A 377 -23.50 25.88 14.01
CA GLY A 377 -23.94 27.24 13.69
C GLY A 377 -23.96 28.17 14.91
N CYS A 378 -24.68 29.28 14.80
CA CYS A 378 -24.71 30.30 15.84
C CYS A 378 -25.62 29.93 17.02
N ARG A 379 -25.01 29.84 18.21
CA ARG A 379 -25.74 29.74 19.47
C ARG A 379 -26.01 31.15 20.00
N CYS A 380 -27.24 31.61 19.84
CA CYS A 380 -27.60 32.98 20.21
C CYS A 380 -27.67 33.22 21.72
N ASP A 381 -27.28 34.43 22.11
CA ASP A 381 -27.44 34.94 23.46
C ASP A 381 -28.92 35.18 23.78
N ALA A 382 -29.24 35.30 25.08
CA ALA A 382 -30.60 35.52 25.52
C ALA A 382 -31.18 36.82 24.90
N GLY A 383 -32.37 36.71 24.31
CA GLY A 383 -33.02 37.82 23.61
C GLY A 383 -32.73 37.87 22.11
N TRP A 384 -31.87 37.01 21.58
CA TRP A 384 -31.55 36.91 20.15
C TRP A 384 -31.92 35.56 19.57
N THR A 385 -32.29 35.52 18.29
CA THR A 385 -32.69 34.34 17.53
C THR A 385 -32.36 34.49 16.05
N GLY A 386 -32.72 33.50 15.23
CA GLY A 386 -32.32 33.40 13.82
C GLY A 386 -30.98 32.67 13.64
N SER A 387 -30.66 32.28 12.41
CA SER A 387 -29.48 31.46 12.08
C SER A 387 -28.14 32.16 12.31
N ASN A 388 -28.14 33.49 12.45
CA ASN A 388 -26.98 34.35 12.69
C ASN A 388 -27.19 35.29 13.89
N CYS A 389 -28.21 35.05 14.72
CA CYS A 389 -28.53 35.87 15.90
C CYS A 389 -28.83 37.35 15.62
N SER A 390 -29.33 37.70 14.43
CA SER A 390 -29.72 39.08 14.11
C SER A 390 -31.14 39.45 14.55
N GLU A 391 -31.97 38.48 14.91
CA GLU A 391 -33.38 38.73 15.23
C GLU A 391 -33.56 38.87 16.73
N VAL A 392 -34.23 39.94 17.18
CA VAL A 392 -34.59 40.09 18.59
C VAL A 392 -35.79 39.19 18.88
N LYS A 393 -35.65 38.29 19.86
CA LYS A 393 -36.75 37.52 20.41
C LYS A 393 -37.66 38.50 21.15
N GLN A 394 -38.65 39.04 20.45
CA GLN A 394 -39.67 39.89 21.06
C GLN A 394 -40.34 39.09 22.17
N CYS A 395 -40.14 39.54 23.41
CA CYS A 395 -41.01 39.16 24.49
C CYS A 395 -42.40 39.63 24.08
N LEU A 396 -43.25 38.72 23.61
CA LEU A 396 -44.68 38.93 23.70
C LEU A 396 -44.92 39.20 25.18
N GLN A 397 -45.15 40.48 25.51
CA GLN A 397 -45.74 40.82 26.79
C GLN A 397 -46.99 39.94 26.90
N PRO A 398 -47.23 39.28 28.05
CA PRO A 398 -48.46 38.57 28.23
C PRO A 398 -49.58 39.62 28.19
N SER A 399 -50.18 39.84 27.02
CA SER A 399 -51.53 40.37 26.97
C SER A 399 -52.35 39.33 27.70
N GLU A 400 -52.93 39.72 28.83
CA GLU A 400 -53.73 38.92 29.75
C GLU A 400 -54.59 37.89 28.99
N ALA A 401 -54.04 36.71 28.75
CA ALA A 401 -54.79 35.57 28.30
C ALA A 401 -55.43 35.01 29.57
N THR A 402 -56.65 35.48 29.80
CA THR A 402 -57.55 35.00 30.84
C THR A 402 -57.47 33.47 30.90
N LEU A 403 -57.06 32.97 32.05
CA LEU A 403 -56.92 31.56 32.37
C LEU A 403 -58.31 30.92 32.37
N ARG A 404 -58.82 30.55 31.18
CA ARG A 404 -59.84 29.50 31.09
C ARG A 404 -59.10 28.19 31.13
N ALA A 405 -58.97 27.66 32.36
CA ALA A 405 -58.84 26.24 32.60
C ALA A 405 -60.07 25.52 32.03
N GLY A 406 -60.09 25.34 30.70
CA GLY A 406 -60.82 24.29 30.04
C GLY A 406 -59.93 23.07 30.13
N GLU A 407 -60.14 22.29 31.19
CA GLU A 407 -59.48 21.00 31.40
C GLU A 407 -59.49 20.20 30.10
N LEU A 408 -58.29 19.83 29.64
CA LEU A 408 -58.06 18.73 28.71
C LEU A 408 -58.51 17.42 29.39
N SER A 409 -59.82 17.28 29.52
CA SER A 409 -60.52 16.08 29.93
C SER A 409 -60.68 15.17 28.71
N PHE A 410 -59.59 14.59 28.26
CA PHE A 410 -59.67 13.43 27.35
C PHE A 410 -58.48 12.47 27.48
N PHE A 411 -58.15 12.09 28.72
CA PHE A 411 -57.47 10.82 28.97
C PHE A 411 -58.24 10.08 30.04
N THR A 412 -59.38 9.53 29.64
CA THR A 412 -60.10 8.57 30.48
C THR A 412 -59.19 7.38 30.73
N ARG A 413 -59.25 6.83 31.94
CA ARG A 413 -58.51 5.63 32.41
C ARG A 413 -58.53 4.46 31.40
N THR A 414 -59.53 4.43 30.51
CA THR A 414 -59.68 3.48 29.41
C THR A 414 -58.63 3.62 28.30
N THR A 415 -58.13 4.82 27.97
CA THR A 415 -57.11 4.99 26.92
C THR A 415 -55.74 4.51 27.38
N TRP A 416 -55.38 4.76 28.65
CA TRP A 416 -54.17 4.20 29.26
C TRP A 416 -54.24 2.67 29.41
N LEU A 417 -55.41 2.11 29.72
CA LEU A 417 -55.62 0.66 29.72
C LEU A 417 -55.51 0.06 28.31
N ALA A 418 -56.08 0.73 27.29
CA ALA A 418 -55.98 0.27 25.91
C ALA A 418 -54.55 0.31 25.38
N LEU A 419 -53.79 1.38 25.68
CA LEU A 419 -52.40 1.53 25.26
C LEU A 419 -51.48 0.50 25.94
N THR A 420 -51.68 0.25 27.23
CA THR A 420 -50.89 -0.75 27.96
C THR A 420 -51.21 -2.19 27.51
N LEU A 421 -52.48 -2.50 27.25
CA LEU A 421 -52.87 -3.80 26.68
C LEU A 421 -52.34 -4.00 25.26
N ALA A 422 -52.35 -2.96 24.42
CA ALA A 422 -51.80 -3.03 23.07
C ALA A 422 -50.27 -3.26 23.08
N LEU A 423 -49.54 -2.55 23.95
CA LEU A 423 -48.09 -2.74 24.12
C LEU A 423 -47.77 -4.13 24.68
N ALA A 424 -48.53 -4.64 25.65
CA ALA A 424 -48.36 -5.99 26.18
C ALA A 424 -48.62 -7.07 25.12
N PHE A 425 -49.64 -6.89 24.28
CA PHE A 425 -49.93 -7.80 23.16
C PHE A 425 -48.79 -7.81 22.13
N LEU A 426 -48.27 -6.64 21.75
CA LEU A 426 -47.13 -6.54 20.83
C LEU A 426 -45.86 -7.21 21.40
N LEU A 427 -45.63 -7.09 22.71
CA LEU A 427 -44.52 -7.77 23.38
C LEU A 427 -44.68 -9.30 23.32
N LEU A 428 -45.90 -9.81 23.57
CA LEU A 428 -46.19 -11.24 23.49
C LEU A 428 -46.03 -11.80 22.07
N VAL A 429 -46.46 -11.05 21.04
CA VAL A 429 -46.26 -11.42 19.64
C VAL A 429 -44.77 -11.47 19.30
N SER A 430 -43.97 -10.51 19.77
CA SER A 430 -42.51 -10.50 19.58
C SER A 430 -41.83 -11.69 20.26
N ILE A 431 -42.25 -12.04 21.48
CA ILE A 431 -41.72 -13.21 22.20
C ILE A 431 -42.09 -14.51 21.46
N ALA A 432 -43.35 -14.65 21.00
CA ALA A 432 -43.80 -15.83 20.26
C ALA A 432 -43.08 -16.00 18.90
N ALA A 433 -42.82 -14.89 18.20
CA ALA A 433 -42.05 -14.89 16.95
C ALA A 433 -40.59 -15.32 17.21
N ASN A 434 -39.96 -14.78 18.27
CA ASN A 434 -38.60 -15.18 18.65
C ASN A 434 -38.52 -16.65 19.12
N LEU A 435 -39.52 -17.15 19.86
CA LEU A 435 -39.59 -18.56 20.23
C LEU A 435 -39.79 -19.47 19.02
N SER A 436 -40.64 -19.10 18.07
CA SER A 436 -40.84 -19.85 16.83
C SER A 436 -39.57 -19.89 15.98
N LEU A 437 -38.82 -18.76 15.92
CA LEU A 437 -37.53 -18.72 15.24
C LEU A 437 -36.50 -19.64 15.90
N LEU A 438 -36.45 -19.67 17.24
CA LEU A 438 -35.57 -20.55 18.02
C LEU A 438 -35.94 -22.02 17.89
N LEU A 439 -37.23 -22.37 17.92
CA LEU A 439 -37.70 -23.74 17.71
C LEU A 439 -37.43 -24.20 16.27
N SER A 440 -37.61 -23.34 15.26
CA SER A 440 -37.25 -23.65 13.87
C SER A 440 -35.74 -23.87 13.69
N ARG A 441 -34.90 -23.17 14.46
CA ARG A 441 -33.44 -23.36 14.49
C ARG A 441 -33.05 -24.66 15.19
N ALA A 442 -33.75 -25.02 16.26
CA ALA A 442 -33.56 -26.29 16.97
C ALA A 442 -33.97 -27.49 16.12
N GLU A 443 -35.03 -27.38 15.31
CA GLU A 443 -35.47 -28.41 14.37
C GLU A 443 -34.53 -28.55 13.17
N ARG A 444 -34.00 -27.43 12.64
CA ARG A 444 -32.94 -27.43 11.61
C ARG A 444 -31.65 -28.09 12.11
N ASN A 445 -31.24 -27.80 13.35
CA ASN A 445 -30.06 -28.42 13.96
C ASN A 445 -30.26 -29.91 14.32
N ARG A 446 -31.50 -30.38 14.52
CA ARG A 446 -31.80 -31.82 14.67
C ARG A 446 -31.78 -32.57 13.34
N ARG A 447 -32.16 -31.95 12.21
CA ARG A 447 -32.06 -32.57 10.87
C ARG A 447 -30.64 -32.62 10.31
N LEU A 448 -29.71 -31.81 10.79
CA LEU A 448 -28.30 -31.78 10.35
C LEU A 448 -27.38 -32.77 11.09
N ARG A 449 -27.91 -33.60 12.00
CA ARG A 449 -27.12 -34.55 12.82
C ARG A 449 -27.53 -36.02 12.69
N GLY A 450 -28.38 -36.36 11.72
CA GLY A 450 -28.69 -37.74 11.33
C GLY A 450 -28.58 -37.87 9.81
N ASP A 451 -27.92 -38.93 9.36
CA ASP A 451 -27.73 -39.37 7.97
C ASP A 451 -26.57 -38.74 7.19
N TYR A 452 -25.34 -39.11 7.60
CA TYR A 452 -24.26 -39.30 6.62
C TYR A 452 -24.29 -40.77 6.17
N ALA A 453 -24.90 -41.04 5.01
CA ALA A 453 -24.75 -42.31 4.32
C ALA A 453 -23.58 -42.20 3.32
N TYR A 454 -22.60 -43.07 3.46
CA TYR A 454 -21.49 -43.24 2.52
C TYR A 454 -22.02 -43.80 1.19
N HIS A 455 -21.81 -43.08 0.08
CA HIS A 455 -21.94 -43.62 -1.27
C HIS A 455 -20.53 -43.73 -1.90
N PRO A 456 -20.07 -44.93 -2.30
CA PRO A 456 -18.86 -45.05 -3.11
C PRO A 456 -19.10 -44.46 -4.50
N LEU A 457 -18.19 -43.62 -4.98
CA LEU A 457 -18.16 -43.13 -6.35
C LEU A 457 -17.82 -44.29 -7.29
N GLN A 458 -18.85 -44.81 -7.95
CA GLN A 458 -18.71 -45.71 -9.09
C GLN A 458 -18.60 -44.86 -10.36
N GLU A 459 -17.54 -45.18 -11.09
CA GLU A 459 -17.09 -44.74 -12.42
C GLU A 459 -18.14 -44.08 -13.32
N MET A 460 -17.83 -42.86 -13.79
CA MET A 460 -18.38 -42.28 -15.00
C MET A 460 -17.32 -42.30 -16.10
N ASN A 461 -17.26 -43.40 -16.86
CA ASN A 461 -16.75 -43.38 -18.22
C ASN A 461 -17.88 -43.83 -19.14
N GLY A 462 -18.26 -42.96 -20.07
CA GLY A 462 -19.26 -43.24 -21.08
C GLY A 462 -18.82 -44.37 -22.01
N GLU A 463 -19.70 -45.34 -22.21
CA GLU A 463 -19.58 -46.35 -23.24
C GLU A 463 -19.59 -45.69 -24.63
N LEU A 464 -18.44 -45.79 -25.30
CA LEU A 464 -18.34 -45.76 -26.75
C LEU A 464 -18.44 -47.23 -27.20
N LEU A 465 -19.51 -47.58 -27.91
CA LEU A 465 -19.68 -48.90 -28.51
C LEU A 465 -18.53 -49.16 -29.51
N ALA A 466 -17.59 -50.01 -29.13
CA ALA A 466 -16.61 -50.61 -30.01
C ALA A 466 -17.07 -52.03 -30.34
N VAL A 467 -17.34 -52.24 -31.64
CA VAL A 467 -17.58 -53.54 -32.26
C VAL A 467 -16.32 -54.40 -32.10
N GLU A 468 -16.45 -55.51 -31.40
CA GLU A 468 -15.41 -56.50 -31.17
C GLU A 468 -15.20 -57.33 -32.45
N LYS A 469 -13.96 -57.36 -32.92
CA LYS A 469 -13.47 -58.20 -34.01
C LYS A 469 -12.82 -59.42 -33.37
N GLU A 470 -13.47 -60.58 -33.42
CA GLU A 470 -12.82 -61.87 -33.25
C GLU A 470 -12.59 -62.54 -34.61
N GLN A 471 -11.35 -62.96 -34.83
CA GLN A 471 -10.94 -64.04 -35.71
C GLN A 471 -10.06 -64.95 -34.83
N PRO A 472 -10.10 -66.29 -34.97
CA PRO A 472 -9.58 -66.91 -36.19
C PRO A 472 -10.26 -68.23 -36.61
N GLY A 473 -10.23 -68.53 -37.91
CA GLY A 473 -10.48 -69.90 -38.40
C GLY A 473 -10.79 -70.00 -39.90
N GLY A 474 -9.85 -70.58 -40.66
CA GLY A 474 -10.17 -71.55 -41.71
C GLY A 474 -10.46 -71.06 -43.14
N ALA A 475 -9.44 -71.23 -43.99
CA ALA A 475 -9.47 -71.80 -45.35
C ALA A 475 -10.23 -71.14 -46.53
N HIS A 476 -9.51 -71.16 -47.66
CA HIS A 476 -9.95 -71.21 -49.06
C HIS A 476 -10.31 -69.93 -49.84
N ASN A 477 -9.35 -69.53 -50.69
CA ASN A 477 -9.55 -69.03 -52.06
C ASN A 477 -10.65 -69.85 -52.78
N PRO A 478 -11.50 -69.28 -53.69
CA PRO A 478 -10.97 -68.76 -54.98
C PRO A 478 -11.80 -67.69 -55.75
N PHE A 479 -11.19 -67.18 -56.83
CA PHE A 479 -11.73 -66.66 -58.11
C PHE A 479 -12.29 -65.21 -58.27
N LYS A 480 -11.69 -64.54 -59.29
CA LYS A 480 -12.23 -63.62 -60.34
C LYS A 480 -12.77 -62.25 -59.89
N ASP A 481 -12.45 -61.13 -60.53
CA ASP A 481 -11.72 -60.78 -61.76
C ASP A 481 -10.99 -59.45 -61.53
#